data_AF-A0A915LZZ3-F1
#
_entry.id   AF-A0A915LZZ3-F1
#
_cell.length_a   1.000
_cell.length_b   1.000
_cell.length_c   1.000
_cell.angle_alpha   90.00
_cell.angle_beta   90.00
_cell.angle_gamma   90.00
#
_symmetry.space_group_name_H-M   'P 1'
#
loop_
_entity.id
_entity.type
_entity.pdbx_description
1 polymer ?
#
loop_
_entity_poly.entity_id
_entity_poly.type
_entity_poly.pdbx_seq_one_letter_code
_entity_poly.pdbx_strand_id
1 'polypeptide(L)'
;DSLDDSESCYANDLTRSLSIVLDSFYQNLNWVAVSSQTGQGFDKVLEIIEKCKKEYNKEYKPFFEKLNKDKAEMEAKFTAERLASLQIGEINGNNKEKEEEE
;
A
#
# COMPACT_ATOMS: atom_id res chain seq x y z
N ASP A 1 -28.69 -33.69 10.52
CA ASP A 1 -28.61 -33.51 9.05
C ASP A 1 -28.71 -32.08 8.53
N SER A 2 -29.03 -31.04 9.34
CA SER A 2 -29.15 -29.66 8.82
C SER A 2 -27.94 -28.73 9.11
N LEU A 3 -26.91 -29.19 9.83
CA LEU A 3 -25.75 -28.35 10.19
C LEU A 3 -24.57 -28.51 9.21
N ASP A 4 -24.43 -29.66 8.55
CA ASP A 4 -23.35 -29.90 7.58
C ASP A 4 -23.54 -29.13 6.27
N ASP A 5 -24.78 -28.87 5.86
CA ASP A 5 -25.07 -28.09 4.64
C ASP A 5 -24.63 -26.62 4.78
N SER A 6 -24.69 -26.04 5.99
CA SER A 6 -24.24 -24.66 6.24
C SER A 6 -22.72 -24.51 6.31
N GLU A 7 -22.03 -25.49 6.88
CA GLU A 7 -20.56 -25.54 6.94
C GLU A 7 -19.98 -25.73 5.52
N SER A 8 -20.59 -26.64 4.73
CA SER A 8 -20.27 -26.83 3.31
C SER A 8 -20.56 -25.58 2.48
N CYS A 9 -21.65 -24.87 2.75
CA CYS A 9 -21.99 -23.62 2.07
C CYS A 9 -20.96 -22.51 2.34
N TYR A 10 -20.58 -22.28 3.60
CA TYR A 10 -19.53 -21.31 3.93
C TYR A 10 -18.17 -21.69 3.34
N ALA A 11 -17.78 -22.96 3.43
CA ALA A 11 -16.53 -23.44 2.83
C ALA A 11 -16.53 -23.31 1.29
N ASN A 12 -17.67 -23.54 0.64
CA ASN A 12 -17.83 -23.37 -0.81
C ASN A 12 -17.78 -21.90 -1.23
N ASP A 13 -18.50 -21.01 -0.54
CA ASP A 13 -18.50 -19.57 -0.82
C ASP A 13 -17.11 -18.97 -0.57
N LEU A 14 -16.44 -19.38 0.52
CA LEU A 14 -15.07 -18.99 0.80
C LEU A 14 -14.12 -19.47 -0.30
N THR A 15 -14.18 -20.75 -0.67
CA THR A 15 -13.33 -21.32 -1.74
C THR A 15 -13.56 -20.60 -3.06
N ARG A 16 -14.81 -20.25 -3.39
CA ARG A 16 -15.15 -19.47 -4.58
C ARG A 16 -14.56 -18.06 -4.51
N SER A 17 -14.68 -17.38 -3.37
CA SER A 17 -14.10 -16.04 -3.18
C SER A 17 -12.57 -16.06 -3.31
N LEU A 18 -11.91 -17.04 -2.70
CA LEU A 18 -10.46 -17.23 -2.76
C LEU A 18 -10.01 -17.59 -4.18
N SER A 19 -10.76 -18.40 -4.92
CA SER A 19 -10.44 -18.76 -6.30
C SER A 19 -10.38 -17.54 -7.22
N ILE A 20 -11.29 -16.59 -7.05
CA ILE A 20 -11.29 -15.32 -7.82
C ILE A 20 -10.08 -14.47 -7.46
N VAL A 21 -9.77 -14.38 -6.16
CA VAL A 21 -8.59 -13.62 -5.71
C VAL A 21 -7.32 -14.24 -6.28
N LEU A 22 -7.17 -15.56 -6.24
CA LEU A 22 -6.04 -16.27 -6.83
C LEU A 22 -5.95 -16.06 -8.34
N ASP A 23 -7.07 -16.09 -9.07
CA ASP A 23 -7.08 -15.83 -10.51
C ASP A 23 -6.56 -14.41 -10.81
N SER A 24 -7.08 -13.39 -10.10
CA SER A 24 -6.61 -12.02 -10.26
C SER A 24 -5.13 -11.81 -9.87
N PHE A 25 -4.63 -12.61 -8.91
CA PHE A 25 -3.25 -12.58 -8.47
C PHE A 25 -2.31 -13.19 -9.52
N TYR A 26 -2.66 -14.36 -10.08
CA TYR A 26 -1.83 -15.05 -11.07
C TYR A 26 -1.89 -14.41 -12.46
N GLN A 27 -2.96 -13.67 -12.78
CA GLN A 27 -3.08 -12.94 -14.06
C GLN A 27 -1.93 -11.96 -14.30
N ASN A 28 -1.41 -11.33 -13.25
CA ASN A 28 -0.36 -10.30 -13.35
C ASN A 28 1.04 -10.82 -13.04
N LEU A 29 1.19 -12.11 -12.75
CA LEU A 29 2.49 -12.70 -12.39
C LEU A 29 3.22 -13.21 -13.63
N ASN A 30 4.41 -12.68 -13.87
CA ASN A 30 5.31 -13.23 -14.89
C ASN A 30 5.94 -14.54 -14.39
N TRP A 31 5.79 -15.63 -15.14
CA TRP A 31 6.36 -16.94 -14.81
C TRP A 31 7.14 -17.54 -15.99
N VAL A 32 8.17 -18.33 -15.67
CA VAL A 32 8.97 -19.08 -16.65
C VAL A 32 9.31 -20.44 -16.07
N ALA A 33 9.16 -21.49 -16.88
CA ALA A 33 9.66 -22.82 -16.53
C ALA A 33 11.14 -22.92 -16.90
N VAL A 34 11.98 -23.36 -15.96
CA VAL A 34 13.41 -23.57 -16.17
C VAL A 34 13.86 -24.94 -15.68
N SER A 35 14.90 -25.46 -16.32
CA SER A 35 15.61 -26.66 -15.86
C SER A 35 17.01 -26.29 -15.44
N SER A 36 17.31 -26.41 -14.15
CA SER A 36 18.65 -26.16 -13.61
C SER A 36 19.70 -27.16 -14.09
N GLN A 37 19.27 -28.35 -14.51
CA GLN A 37 20.18 -29.41 -14.97
C GLN A 37 20.62 -29.23 -16.42
N THR A 38 19.72 -28.76 -17.29
CA THR A 38 20.00 -28.57 -18.73
C THR A 38 20.20 -27.11 -19.11
N GLY A 39 19.94 -26.16 -18.21
CA GLY A 39 20.00 -24.73 -18.49
C GLY A 39 18.84 -24.21 -19.37
N GLN A 40 17.88 -25.07 -19.72
CA GLN A 40 16.76 -24.68 -20.57
C GLN A 40 15.88 -23.65 -19.88
N GLY A 41 15.50 -22.61 -20.63
CA GLY A 41 14.59 -21.55 -20.18
C GLY A 41 15.26 -20.39 -19.45
N PHE A 42 16.58 -20.44 -19.21
CA PHE A 42 17.28 -19.36 -18.50
C PHE A 42 17.29 -18.04 -19.29
N ASP A 43 17.44 -18.09 -20.63
CA ASP A 43 17.40 -16.88 -21.48
C ASP A 43 16.07 -16.14 -21.34
N LYS A 44 14.96 -16.88 -21.26
CA LYS A 44 13.62 -16.32 -21.06
C LYS A 44 13.46 -15.67 -19.68
N VAL A 45 14.12 -16.22 -18.66
CA VAL A 45 14.14 -15.59 -17.33
C VAL A 45 14.82 -14.23 -17.39
N LEU A 46 15.95 -14.11 -18.09
CA LEU A 46 16.66 -12.84 -18.22
C LEU A 46 15.81 -11.79 -18.96
N GLU A 47 15.13 -12.17 -20.05
CA GLU A 47 14.20 -11.29 -20.76
C GLU A 47 13.07 -10.78 -19.86
N ILE A 48 12.44 -11.68 -19.08
CA ILE A 48 11.37 -11.29 -18.16
C ILE A 48 11.88 -10.37 -17.06
N ILE A 49 13.07 -10.63 -16.51
CA ILE A 49 13.68 -9.74 -15.51
C ILE A 49 13.90 -8.34 -16.09
N GLU A 50 14.37 -8.23 -17.33
CA GLU A 50 14.57 -6.94 -17.97
C GLU A 50 13.24 -6.20 -18.20
N LYS A 51 12.19 -6.93 -18.61
CA LYS A 51 10.83 -6.40 -18.74
C LYS A 51 10.30 -5.90 -17.39
N CYS A 52 10.38 -6.71 -16.33
CA CYS A 52 9.97 -6.34 -14.98
C CYS A 52 10.71 -5.10 -14.47
N LYS A 53 12.01 -4.98 -14.75
CA LYS A 53 12.81 -3.79 -14.40
C LYS A 53 12.28 -2.54 -15.10
N LYS A 54 11.91 -2.63 -16.38
CA LYS A 54 11.34 -1.50 -17.13
C LYS A 54 9.98 -1.09 -16.56
N GLU A 55 9.10 -2.05 -16.31
CA GLU A 55 7.77 -1.83 -15.71
C GLU A 55 7.88 -1.16 -14.33
N TYR A 56 8.76 -1.66 -13.47
CA TYR A 56 9.01 -1.09 -12.14
C TYR A 56 9.41 0.38 -12.19
N ASN A 57 10.37 0.72 -13.06
CA ASN A 57 10.87 2.10 -13.17
C ASN A 57 9.85 3.05 -13.80
N LYS A 58 9.03 2.57 -14.73
CA LYS A 58 8.08 3.38 -15.47
C LYS A 58 6.80 3.66 -14.68
N GLU A 59 6.29 2.67 -13.96
CA GLU A 59 4.95 2.74 -13.38
C GLU A 59 5.00 2.76 -11.86
N TYR A 60 5.71 1.84 -11.25
CA TYR A 60 5.69 1.67 -9.79
C TYR A 60 6.47 2.77 -9.07
N LYS A 61 7.70 3.06 -9.50
CA LYS A 61 8.57 4.06 -8.88
C LYS A 61 7.95 5.46 -8.82
N PRO A 62 7.43 6.06 -9.92
CA PRO A 62 6.84 7.39 -9.85
C PRO A 62 5.55 7.41 -9.03
N PHE A 63 4.75 6.34 -9.06
CA PHE A 63 3.57 6.21 -8.20
C PHE A 63 3.94 6.25 -6.72
N PHE A 64 4.97 5.49 -6.32
CA PHE A 64 5.44 5.45 -4.94
C PHE A 64 6.05 6.78 -4.49
N GLU A 65 6.84 7.43 -5.35
CA GLU A 65 7.39 8.76 -5.07
C GLU A 65 6.28 9.81 -4.89
N LYS A 66 5.23 9.76 -5.70
CA LYS A 66 4.06 10.63 -5.53
C LYS A 66 3.35 10.38 -4.20
N LEU A 67 3.09 9.11 -3.87
CA LEU A 67 2.43 8.74 -2.63
C LEU A 67 3.21 9.19 -1.39
N ASN A 68 4.54 9.10 -1.43
CA ASN A 68 5.39 9.62 -0.34
C ASN A 68 5.36 11.14 -0.24
N LYS A 69 5.34 11.86 -1.37
CA LYS A 69 5.21 13.33 -1.37
C LYS A 69 3.87 13.76 -0.80
N ASP A 70 2.77 13.16 -1.27
CA ASP A 70 1.43 13.46 -0.80
C ASP A 70 1.30 13.24 0.72
N LYS A 71 1.91 12.15 1.23
CA LYS A 71 1.98 11.87 2.67
C LYS A 71 2.79 12.92 3.43
N ALA A 72 3.96 13.28 2.94
CA ALA A 72 4.82 14.30 3.58
C ALA A 72 4.15 15.68 3.60
N GLU A 73 3.45 16.06 2.53
CA GLU A 73 2.68 17.32 2.46
C GLU A 73 1.52 17.32 3.46
N MET A 74 0.81 16.20 3.60
CA MET A 74 -0.28 16.07 4.57
C MET A 74 0.25 16.19 6.02
N GLU A 75 1.38 15.54 6.32
CA GLU A 75 2.03 15.63 7.64
C GLU A 75 2.56 17.06 7.92
N ALA A 76 3.14 17.73 6.93
CA ALA A 76 3.58 19.12 7.04
C ALA A 76 2.42 20.08 7.30
N LYS A 77 1.28 19.91 6.61
CA LYS A 77 0.07 20.70 6.85
C LYS A 77 -0.50 20.46 8.25
N PHE A 78 -0.61 19.19 8.65
CA PHE A 78 -1.12 18.83 9.97
C PHE A 78 -0.23 19.36 11.10
N THR A 79 1.10 19.27 10.95
CA THR A 79 2.03 19.84 11.93
C THR A 79 1.96 21.36 11.97
N ALA A 80 1.85 22.04 10.82
CA ALA A 80 1.69 23.49 10.76
C ALA A 80 0.39 23.96 11.43
N GLU A 81 -0.75 23.31 11.16
CA GLU A 81 -2.04 23.60 11.81
C GLU A 81 -1.97 23.35 13.33
N ARG A 82 -1.32 22.26 13.74
CA ARG A 82 -1.13 21.95 15.16
C ARG A 82 -0.25 22.98 15.86
N LEU A 83 0.81 23.47 15.21
CA LEU A 83 1.65 24.53 15.74
C LEU A 83 0.89 25.87 15.83
N ALA A 84 0.11 26.21 14.81
CA ALA A 84 -0.69 27.44 14.80
C ALA A 84 -1.73 27.47 15.93
N SER A 85 -2.41 26.35 16.20
CA SER A 85 -3.36 26.27 17.30
C SER A 85 -2.72 26.37 18.69
N LEU A 86 -1.49 25.85 18.87
CA LEU A 86 -0.73 26.03 20.11
C LEU A 86 -0.31 27.49 20.33
N GLN A 87 0.18 28.17 19.28
CA GLN A 87 0.57 29.58 19.37
C GLN A 87 -0.60 30.51 19.76
N ILE A 88 -1.81 30.26 19.23
CA ILE A 88 -3.01 31.04 19.60
C ILE A 88 -3.38 30.79 21.07
N GLY A 89 -3.19 29.57 21.58
CA GLY A 89 -3.39 29.23 23.00
C GLY A 89 -2.42 29.96 23.93
N GLU A 90 -1.13 30.04 23.57
CA GLU A 90 -0.09 30.76 24.32
C GLU A 90 -0.33 32.28 24.34
N ILE A 91 -0.75 32.86 23.21
CA ILE A 91 -1.07 34.30 23.13
C ILE A 91 -2.28 34.64 24.03
N ASN A 92 -3.31 33.79 24.05
CA ASN A 92 -4.48 33.98 24.90
C ASN A 92 -4.17 33.75 26.40
N GLY A 93 -3.20 32.90 26.75
CA GLY A 93 -2.71 32.75 28.12
C GLY A 93 -1.93 33.98 28.60
N ASN A 94 -0.99 34.46 27.78
CA ASN A 94 -0.18 35.65 28.12
C ASN A 94 -0.99 36.97 28.16
N ASN A 95 -2.08 37.07 27.39
CA ASN A 95 -2.96 38.23 27.48
C ASN A 95 -3.83 38.22 28.75
N LYS A 96 -4.22 37.03 29.25
CA LYS A 96 -4.93 36.92 30.53
C LYS A 96 -4.03 37.23 31.73
N GLU A 97 -2.78 36.76 31.72
CA GLU A 97 -1.83 37.04 32.80
C GLU A 97 -1.44 38.53 32.85
N LYS A 98 -1.46 39.25 31.73
CA LYS A 98 -1.26 40.72 31.70
C LYS A 98 -2.48 41.54 32.13
N GLU A 99 -3.70 41.02 31.98
CA GLU A 99 -4.92 41.69 32.45
C GLU A 99 -5.18 41.47 33.95
N GLU A 100 -4.54 40.48 34.59
CA GLU A 100 -4.65 40.23 36.04
C GLU A 100 -3.59 40.96 36.89
N GLU A 101 -2.58 41.60 36.27
CA GLU A 101 -1.53 42.39 36.96
C GLU A 101 -1.71 43.93 36.87
N GLU A 102 -2.77 44.46 36.24
CA GLU A 102 -3.19 45.88 36.28
C GLU A 102 -4.45 46.10 37.13
#